data_AF-A0A8J5GTM2-F1
#
_entry.id   AF-A0A8J5GTM2-F1
#
_cell.length_a   1.000
_cell.length_b   1.000
_cell.length_c   1.000
_cell.angle_alpha   90.00
_cell.angle_beta   90.00
_cell.angle_gamma   90.00
#
_symmetry.space_group_name_H-M   'P 1'
#
loop_
_entity.id
_entity.type
_entity.pdbx_description
1 polymer ?
#
loop_
_entity_poly.entity_id
_entity_poly.type
_entity_poly.pdbx_seq_one_letter_code
_entity_poly.pdbx_strand_id
1 'polypeptide(L)'
;MFTHPCHHRLRRRPPSLVSTTIPPQHCLLCDSLGLRKEVVSGGFGLRNLKLSSNNAMVIWSQLKGKTTQFKNPSSIGQAIAKNLPESEMIESTSVAGPGFVNIKFSNKWISKHIQNMLVNGIEQWAPILSVRKAVVDFSSPNIAKGMHVGHLRSTIMGDTLARMLEFSNMEVLRRNHVVIGFGMLIEYLFEQFPNWEDARDQAIGDLQV
;
A
#
# COMPACT_ATOMS: atom_id res chain seq x y z
N MET A 1 28.42 -36.25 -9.81
CA MET A 1 27.07 -36.48 -9.25
C MET A 1 26.70 -35.24 -8.44
N PHE A 2 25.69 -34.52 -8.91
CA PHE A 2 24.99 -33.38 -8.30
C PHE A 2 25.78 -32.16 -7.77
N THR A 3 25.74 -31.13 -8.61
CA THR A 3 25.78 -29.69 -8.32
C THR A 3 24.71 -29.25 -7.30
N HIS A 4 24.99 -28.23 -6.48
CA HIS A 4 24.18 -27.00 -6.36
C HIS A 4 24.73 -26.01 -5.30
N PRO A 5 25.10 -24.77 -5.70
CA PRO A 5 25.15 -23.60 -4.83
C PRO A 5 23.83 -22.82 -4.89
N CYS A 6 23.29 -22.45 -3.72
CA CYS A 6 22.04 -21.71 -3.59
C CYS A 6 22.30 -20.19 -3.61
N HIS A 7 22.13 -19.56 -4.78
CA HIS A 7 22.10 -18.10 -4.93
C HIS A 7 20.66 -17.64 -5.16
N HIS A 8 19.95 -17.26 -4.10
CA HIS A 8 18.64 -16.60 -4.24
C HIS A 8 18.82 -15.08 -4.39
N ARG A 9 18.92 -14.64 -5.65
CA ARG A 9 18.92 -13.22 -6.04
C ARG A 9 17.48 -12.67 -5.92
N LEU A 10 17.19 -11.97 -4.82
CA LEU A 10 15.97 -11.17 -4.64
C LEU A 10 15.92 -10.02 -5.66
N ARG A 11 15.23 -10.21 -6.79
CA ARG A 11 14.86 -9.10 -7.68
C ARG A 11 13.72 -8.32 -7.04
N ARG A 12 14.04 -7.16 -6.47
CA ARG A 12 13.08 -6.12 -6.07
C ARG A 12 12.31 -5.65 -7.33
N ARG A 13 10.99 -5.79 -7.36
CA ARG A 13 10.12 -5.13 -8.35
C ARG A 13 9.86 -3.67 -7.90
N PRO A 14 9.75 -2.71 -8.83
CA PRO A 14 9.50 -1.31 -8.50
C PRO A 14 8.04 -1.10 -8.04
N PRO A 15 7.73 -0.02 -7.30
CA PRO A 15 6.38 0.25 -6.85
C PRO A 15 5.62 0.96 -7.99
N SER A 16 4.72 0.25 -8.65
CA SER A 16 3.72 0.91 -9.50
C SER A 16 2.37 0.22 -9.35
N LEU A 17 1.34 1.08 -9.31
CA LEU A 17 -0.10 0.80 -9.23
C LEU A 17 -0.62 0.43 -7.83
N VAL A 18 -1.39 1.37 -7.29
CA VAL A 18 -2.30 1.21 -6.16
C VAL A 18 -3.25 0.05 -6.50
N SER A 19 -2.94 -1.12 -5.96
CA SER A 19 -3.86 -2.23 -5.86
C SER A 19 -4.89 -1.84 -4.80
N THR A 20 -6.00 -1.22 -5.19
CA THR A 20 -7.22 -1.26 -4.38
C THR A 20 -7.69 -2.71 -4.35
N THR A 21 -7.10 -3.48 -3.44
CA THR A 21 -7.59 -4.80 -3.01
C THR A 21 -8.97 -4.58 -2.42
N ILE A 22 -9.99 -4.91 -3.20
CA ILE A 22 -11.32 -5.23 -2.67
C ILE A 22 -11.08 -6.32 -1.61
N PRO A 23 -11.52 -6.14 -0.34
CA PRO A 23 -11.30 -7.15 0.69
C PRO A 23 -11.86 -8.50 0.23
N PRO A 24 -11.26 -9.62 0.65
CA PRO A 24 -11.56 -10.95 0.14
C PRO A 24 -12.89 -11.44 0.67
N GLN A 25 -13.99 -10.88 0.19
CA GLN A 25 -15.29 -11.51 0.28
C GLN A 25 -15.34 -12.56 -0.83
N HIS A 26 -15.18 -13.82 -0.41
CA HIS A 26 -15.45 -15.05 -1.16
C HIS A 26 -15.72 -14.85 -2.66
N CYS A 27 -14.66 -14.91 -3.48
CA CYS A 27 -14.79 -14.85 -4.93
C CYS A 27 -15.43 -16.18 -5.40
N LEU A 28 -16.76 -16.24 -5.42
CA LEU A 28 -17.56 -17.36 -5.96
C LEU A 28 -17.16 -17.74 -7.40
N LEU A 29 -16.50 -16.82 -8.11
CA LEU A 29 -15.94 -17.03 -9.45
C LEU A 29 -14.77 -18.03 -9.46
N CYS A 30 -14.00 -18.13 -8.38
CA CYS A 30 -12.87 -19.07 -8.27
C CYS A 30 -13.34 -20.51 -8.05
N ASP A 31 -14.44 -20.71 -7.32
CA ASP A 31 -14.98 -22.03 -6.98
C ASP A 31 -15.69 -22.69 -8.18
N SER A 32 -16.39 -21.92 -9.02
CA SER A 32 -17.05 -22.46 -10.22
C SER A 32 -16.09 -22.81 -11.36
N LEU A 33 -14.87 -22.27 -11.35
CA LEU A 33 -13.86 -22.47 -12.39
C LEU A 33 -12.71 -23.41 -11.96
N GLY A 34 -12.73 -23.93 -10.73
CA GLY A 34 -11.66 -24.81 -10.21
C GLY A 34 -10.29 -24.12 -10.12
N LEU A 35 -10.27 -22.79 -10.06
CA LEU A 35 -9.05 -21.98 -10.03
C LEU A 35 -8.71 -21.66 -8.57
N ARG A 36 -7.62 -22.26 -8.05
CA ARG A 36 -7.07 -21.92 -6.74
C ARG A 36 -6.81 -20.42 -6.68
N LYS A 37 -7.40 -19.72 -5.68
CA LYS A 37 -7.10 -18.37 -5.15
C LYS A 37 -6.01 -17.56 -5.88
N GLU A 38 -6.17 -17.34 -7.17
CA GLU A 38 -5.32 -16.42 -7.91
C GLU A 38 -6.01 -15.08 -7.79
N VAL A 39 -5.55 -14.34 -6.77
CA VAL A 39 -5.72 -12.89 -6.68
C VAL A 39 -5.40 -12.37 -8.07
N VAL A 40 -6.43 -11.94 -8.79
CA VAL A 40 -6.20 -11.50 -10.15
C VAL A 40 -5.50 -10.16 -10.06
N SER A 41 -4.18 -10.19 -10.30
CA SER A 41 -3.29 -9.03 -10.30
C SER A 41 -3.49 -8.22 -11.58
N GLY A 42 -4.74 -7.88 -11.85
CA GLY A 42 -5.14 -7.13 -13.01
C GLY A 42 -5.01 -5.63 -12.77
N GLY A 43 -4.54 -4.90 -13.77
CA GLY A 43 -4.55 -3.44 -13.73
C GLY A 43 -5.98 -2.94 -13.91
N PHE A 44 -6.42 -2.05 -13.04
CA PHE A 44 -7.71 -1.40 -13.14
C PHE A 44 -7.56 0.01 -13.70
N GLY A 45 -8.33 0.31 -14.75
CA GLY A 45 -8.45 1.67 -15.29
C GLY A 45 -9.83 2.25 -14.96
N LEU A 46 -9.87 3.45 -14.40
CA LEU A 46 -11.09 4.21 -14.13
C LEU A 46 -11.24 5.34 -15.15
N ARG A 47 -12.30 5.31 -15.96
CA ARG A 47 -12.70 6.42 -16.84
C ARG A 47 -14.23 6.52 -16.88
N ASN A 48 -14.79 7.70 -16.63
CA ASN A 48 -16.24 7.95 -16.71
C ASN A 48 -17.08 6.89 -15.96
N LEU A 49 -16.74 6.60 -14.70
CA LEU A 49 -17.42 5.60 -13.85
C LEU A 49 -17.39 4.16 -14.42
N LYS A 50 -16.45 3.87 -15.31
CA LYS A 50 -16.19 2.53 -15.82
C LYS A 50 -14.89 2.01 -15.25
N LEU A 51 -14.94 0.81 -14.70
CA LEU A 51 -13.80 0.02 -14.27
C LEU A 51 -13.47 -0.97 -15.38
N SER A 52 -12.23 -0.99 -15.87
CA SER A 52 -11.77 -2.00 -16.83
C SER A 52 -10.85 -3.00 -16.17
N SER A 53 -11.14 -4.29 -16.32
CA SER A 53 -10.35 -5.41 -15.81
C SER A 53 -9.67 -6.17 -16.95
N ASN A 54 -8.38 -6.43 -16.81
CA ASN A 54 -7.58 -7.20 -17.78
C ASN A 54 -7.40 -8.68 -17.37
N ASN A 55 -8.15 -9.14 -16.38
CA ASN A 55 -8.07 -10.48 -15.78
C ASN A 55 -8.15 -11.61 -16.79
N ALA A 56 -9.00 -11.48 -17.81
CA ALA A 56 -9.19 -12.51 -18.82
C ALA A 56 -7.90 -12.80 -19.61
N MET A 57 -7.05 -11.79 -19.83
CA MET A 57 -5.78 -11.98 -20.54
C MET A 57 -4.73 -12.69 -19.69
N VAL A 58 -4.69 -12.39 -18.38
CA VAL A 58 -3.80 -13.07 -17.43
C VAL A 58 -4.18 -14.55 -17.34
N ILE A 59 -5.48 -14.84 -17.17
CA ILE A 59 -6.00 -16.20 -17.12
C ILE A 59 -5.75 -16.93 -18.45
N TRP A 60 -5.99 -16.26 -19.58
CA TRP A 60 -5.69 -16.84 -20.89
C TRP A 60 -4.22 -17.26 -21.03
N SER A 61 -3.29 -16.40 -20.58
CA SER A 61 -1.86 -16.72 -20.62
C SER A 61 -1.49 -17.96 -19.82
N GLN A 62 -2.22 -18.27 -18.75
CA GLN A 62 -2.01 -19.46 -17.92
C GLN A 62 -2.70 -20.72 -18.47
N LEU A 63 -3.76 -20.55 -19.26
CA LEU A 63 -4.52 -21.63 -19.88
C LEU A 63 -4.01 -22.01 -21.27
N LYS A 64 -3.29 -21.12 -21.97
CA LYS A 64 -2.70 -21.38 -23.29
C LYS A 64 -1.78 -22.60 -23.22
N GLY A 65 -2.17 -23.69 -23.90
CA GLY A 65 -1.45 -24.96 -23.93
C GLY A 65 -2.11 -26.10 -23.12
N LYS A 66 -3.22 -25.83 -22.44
CA LYS A 66 -4.05 -26.86 -21.77
C LYS A 66 -5.35 -27.07 -22.55
N THR A 67 -5.89 -28.29 -22.53
CA THR A 67 -7.22 -28.60 -23.11
C THR A 67 -8.27 -27.85 -22.31
N THR A 68 -8.80 -26.78 -22.87
CA THR A 68 -9.85 -25.96 -22.25
C THR A 68 -10.95 -25.67 -23.26
N GLN A 69 -12.16 -25.41 -22.76
CA GLN A 69 -13.32 -25.05 -23.58
C GLN A 69 -13.22 -23.63 -24.19
N PHE A 70 -12.28 -22.81 -23.72
CA PHE A 70 -12.14 -21.41 -24.11
C PHE A 70 -11.19 -21.29 -25.30
N LYS A 71 -11.65 -20.63 -26.37
CA LYS A 71 -10.89 -20.51 -27.64
C LYS A 71 -10.08 -19.22 -27.75
N ASN A 72 -10.47 -18.18 -27.02
CA ASN A 72 -9.81 -16.89 -27.03
C ASN A 72 -9.95 -16.18 -25.67
N PRO A 73 -9.09 -15.20 -25.36
CA PRO A 73 -9.22 -14.40 -24.13
C PRO A 73 -10.60 -13.71 -24.00
N SER A 74 -11.21 -13.33 -25.13
CA SER A 74 -12.53 -12.72 -25.16
C SER A 74 -13.62 -13.63 -24.61
N SER A 75 -13.57 -14.94 -24.91
CA SER A 75 -14.50 -15.94 -24.38
C SER A 75 -14.36 -16.11 -22.87
N ILE A 76 -13.15 -15.97 -22.33
CA ILE A 76 -12.92 -15.92 -20.88
C ILE A 76 -13.54 -14.64 -20.31
N GLY A 77 -13.34 -13.49 -20.94
CA GLY A 77 -13.95 -12.23 -20.53
C GLY A 77 -15.49 -12.30 -20.52
N GLN A 78 -16.10 -12.94 -21.52
CA GLN A 78 -17.55 -13.15 -21.58
C GLN A 78 -18.03 -14.11 -20.48
N ALA A 79 -17.29 -15.18 -20.22
CA ALA A 79 -17.60 -16.10 -19.14
C ALA A 79 -17.49 -15.41 -17.76
N ILE A 80 -16.48 -14.57 -17.56
CA ILE A 80 -16.35 -13.75 -16.35
C ILE A 80 -17.55 -12.81 -16.23
N ALA A 81 -17.87 -12.04 -17.29
CA ALA A 81 -18.98 -11.09 -17.27
C ALA A 81 -20.33 -11.77 -16.98
N LYS A 82 -20.57 -12.97 -17.53
CA LYS A 82 -21.79 -13.74 -17.31
C LYS A 82 -21.92 -14.33 -15.91
N ASN A 83 -20.79 -14.67 -15.27
CA ASN A 83 -20.77 -15.27 -13.93
C ASN A 83 -20.49 -14.25 -12.81
N LEU A 84 -20.51 -12.96 -13.10
CA LEU A 84 -20.47 -11.94 -12.06
C LEU A 84 -21.77 -12.00 -11.23
N PRO A 85 -21.69 -11.97 -9.90
CA PRO A 85 -22.87 -11.96 -9.04
C PRO A 85 -23.69 -10.68 -9.26
N GLU A 86 -25.01 -10.78 -9.16
CA GLU A 86 -25.88 -9.61 -9.18
C GLU A 86 -25.55 -8.69 -8.00
N SER A 87 -25.37 -7.40 -8.29
CA SER A 87 -25.00 -6.39 -7.30
C SER A 87 -25.61 -5.05 -7.66
N GLU A 88 -26.16 -4.34 -6.68
CA GLU A 88 -26.65 -2.96 -6.85
C GLU A 88 -25.57 -1.98 -7.32
N MET A 89 -24.30 -2.33 -7.11
CA MET A 89 -23.13 -1.55 -7.53
C MET A 89 -22.96 -1.51 -9.05
N ILE A 90 -23.34 -2.59 -9.74
CA ILE A 90 -23.05 -2.79 -11.16
C ILE A 90 -24.29 -2.46 -11.99
N GLU A 91 -24.17 -1.50 -12.91
CA GLU A 91 -25.24 -1.15 -13.87
C GLU A 91 -25.20 -2.05 -15.10
N SER A 92 -24.00 -2.25 -15.66
CA SER A 92 -23.81 -3.11 -16.82
C SER A 92 -22.36 -3.56 -16.94
N THR A 93 -22.17 -4.68 -17.62
CA THR A 93 -20.86 -5.25 -17.92
C THR A 93 -20.72 -5.47 -19.42
N SER A 94 -19.60 -5.07 -20.00
CA SER A 94 -19.30 -5.29 -21.41
C SER A 94 -17.88 -5.80 -21.60
N VAL A 95 -17.67 -6.63 -22.63
CA VAL A 95 -16.34 -7.13 -22.97
C VAL A 95 -15.84 -6.36 -24.18
N ALA A 96 -14.66 -5.75 -24.09
CA ALA A 96 -14.05 -4.97 -25.16
C ALA A 96 -12.67 -5.49 -25.55
N GLY A 97 -12.33 -5.32 -26.83
CA GLY A 97 -11.02 -5.64 -27.37
C GLY A 97 -10.60 -7.09 -27.13
N PRO A 98 -9.35 -7.36 -26.72
CA PRO A 98 -8.83 -8.71 -26.51
C PRO A 98 -9.30 -9.36 -25.20
N GLY A 99 -10.47 -9.00 -24.65
CA GLY A 99 -11.02 -9.59 -23.43
C GLY A 99 -10.98 -8.71 -22.18
N PHE A 100 -10.93 -7.38 -22.34
CA PHE A 100 -11.13 -6.50 -21.19
C PHE A 100 -12.59 -6.54 -20.73
N VAL A 101 -12.80 -6.80 -19.45
CA VAL A 101 -14.13 -6.77 -18.83
C VAL A 101 -14.35 -5.37 -18.27
N ASN A 102 -15.23 -4.60 -18.90
CA ASN A 102 -15.63 -3.28 -18.46
C ASN A 102 -16.88 -3.38 -17.59
N ILE A 103 -16.82 -2.80 -16.40
CA ILE A 103 -17.91 -2.76 -15.43
C ILE A 103 -18.31 -1.29 -15.28
N LYS A 104 -19.57 -0.98 -15.59
CA LYS A 104 -20.15 0.35 -15.38
C LYS A 104 -20.83 0.38 -14.01
N PHE A 105 -20.48 1.37 -13.19
CA PHE A 105 -21.11 1.55 -11.89
C PHE A 105 -22.49 2.21 -12.01
N SER A 106 -23.40 1.81 -11.13
CA SER A 106 -24.73 2.41 -11.02
C SER A 106 -24.65 3.81 -10.42
N ASN A 107 -25.18 4.80 -11.16
CA ASN A 107 -25.28 6.19 -10.67
C ASN A 107 -26.09 6.29 -9.37
N LYS A 108 -27.12 5.45 -9.20
CA LYS A 108 -27.93 5.42 -7.97
C LYS A 108 -27.09 4.96 -6.79
N TRP A 109 -26.30 3.91 -6.98
CA TRP A 109 -25.40 3.39 -5.93
C TRP A 109 -24.34 4.40 -5.53
N ILE A 110 -23.71 5.07 -6.51
CA ILE A 110 -22.72 6.13 -6.26
C ILE A 110 -23.35 7.29 -5.49
N SER A 111 -24.50 7.79 -5.95
CA SER A 111 -25.19 8.92 -5.33
C SER A 111 -25.56 8.61 -3.88
N LYS A 112 -26.06 7.39 -3.63
CA LYS A 112 -26.36 6.91 -2.27
C LYS A 112 -25.10 6.86 -1.38
N HIS A 113 -23.96 6.42 -1.91
CA HIS A 113 -22.71 6.39 -1.14
C HIS A 113 -22.17 7.79 -0.85
N ILE A 114 -22.25 8.72 -1.80
CA ILE A 114 -21.87 10.12 -1.59
C ILE A 114 -22.79 10.78 -0.55
N GLN A 115 -24.10 10.56 -0.64
CA GLN A 115 -25.04 11.07 0.36
C GLN A 115 -24.75 10.52 1.76
N ASN A 116 -24.51 9.21 1.86
CA ASN A 116 -24.13 8.57 3.13
C ASN A 116 -22.83 9.17 3.70
N MET A 117 -21.84 9.47 2.85
CA MET A 117 -20.60 10.13 3.26
C MET A 117 -20.85 11.56 3.77
N LEU A 118 -21.75 12.30 3.15
CA LEU A 118 -22.09 13.67 3.58
C LEU A 118 -22.84 13.69 4.91
N VAL A 119 -23.71 12.70 5.16
CA VAL A 119 -24.52 12.63 6.38
C VAL A 119 -23.72 12.06 7.56
N ASN A 120 -22.96 10.98 7.33
CA ASN A 120 -22.30 10.23 8.39
C ASN A 120 -20.81 10.52 8.52
N GLY A 121 -20.25 11.37 7.66
CA GLY A 121 -18.83 11.72 7.64
C GLY A 121 -17.97 10.80 6.77
N ILE A 122 -16.75 11.29 6.47
CA ILE A 122 -15.77 10.62 5.60
C ILE A 122 -15.15 9.37 6.25
N GLU A 123 -15.24 9.24 7.58
CA GLU A 123 -14.70 8.12 8.34
C GLU A 123 -15.29 6.77 7.91
N GLN A 124 -16.48 6.74 7.32
CA GLN A 124 -17.07 5.52 6.76
C GLN A 124 -16.25 4.92 5.61
N TRP A 125 -15.42 5.73 4.94
CA TRP A 125 -14.57 5.30 3.84
C TRP A 125 -13.17 4.88 4.31
N ALA A 126 -12.89 5.00 5.61
CA ALA A 126 -11.68 4.49 6.21
C ALA A 126 -11.56 2.98 5.93
N PRO A 127 -10.44 2.52 5.36
CA PRO A 127 -10.24 1.10 5.17
C PRO A 127 -10.11 0.41 6.53
N ILE A 128 -10.88 -0.66 6.73
CA ILE A 128 -10.79 -1.47 7.95
C ILE A 128 -9.62 -2.42 7.79
N LEU A 129 -8.56 -2.17 8.56
CA LEU A 129 -7.37 -3.01 8.59
C LEU A 129 -7.50 -4.09 9.66
N SER A 130 -6.96 -5.27 9.40
CA SER A 130 -6.98 -6.39 10.37
C SER A 130 -6.06 -6.13 11.56
N VAL A 131 -5.06 -5.26 11.38
CA VAL A 131 -4.09 -4.88 12.40
C VAL A 131 -4.63 -3.69 13.18
N ARG A 132 -4.57 -3.74 14.52
CA ARG A 132 -5.11 -2.70 15.39
C ARG A 132 -4.09 -1.65 15.85
N LYS A 133 -2.80 -2.01 15.85
CA LYS A 133 -1.72 -1.17 16.38
C LYS A 133 -0.57 -1.07 15.39
N ALA A 134 -0.02 0.13 15.22
CA ALA A 134 1.18 0.38 14.44
C ALA A 134 2.15 1.28 15.21
N VAL A 135 3.44 1.01 15.09
CA VAL A 135 4.49 1.90 15.58
C VAL A 135 5.14 2.53 14.36
N VAL A 136 5.18 3.86 14.31
CA VAL A 136 5.81 4.62 13.23
C VAL A 136 6.97 5.41 13.83
N ASP A 137 8.18 4.99 13.49
CA ASP A 137 9.41 5.69 13.87
C ASP A 137 9.87 6.59 12.72
N PHE A 138 10.03 7.88 12.99
CA PHE A 138 10.38 8.87 11.98
C PHE A 138 11.10 10.08 12.58
N SER A 139 11.61 10.95 11.71
CA SER A 139 12.51 12.07 12.05
C SER A 139 13.91 11.62 12.46
N SER A 140 14.04 10.93 13.59
CA SER A 140 15.26 10.35 14.16
C SER A 140 16.53 11.20 13.92
N PRO A 141 16.54 12.50 14.27
CA PRO A 141 17.72 13.33 14.10
C PRO A 141 18.85 12.87 15.03
N ASN A 142 20.08 13.21 14.66
CA ASN A 142 21.23 13.07 15.57
C ASN A 142 21.38 14.37 16.37
N ILE A 143 21.32 14.33 17.70
CA ILE A 143 21.38 15.54 18.55
C ILE A 143 22.71 16.30 18.37
N ALA A 144 23.80 15.57 18.13
CA ALA A 144 25.14 16.15 17.99
C ALA A 144 25.42 16.67 16.56
N LYS A 145 24.40 16.76 15.69
CA LYS A 145 24.55 17.28 14.33
C LYS A 145 23.34 18.12 13.95
N GLY A 146 23.57 19.21 13.22
CA GLY A 146 22.49 20.03 12.67
C GLY A 146 21.44 19.20 11.92
N MET A 147 20.16 19.51 12.12
CA MET A 147 19.09 18.87 11.37
C MET A 147 19.20 19.25 9.89
N HIS A 148 19.41 18.25 9.02
CA HIS A 148 19.44 18.47 7.57
C HIS A 148 18.15 17.98 6.88
N VAL A 149 18.01 18.31 5.58
CA VAL A 149 16.84 18.00 4.72
C VAL A 149 16.47 16.50 4.69
N GLY A 150 17.42 15.62 5.01
CA GLY A 150 17.16 14.18 5.11
C GLY A 150 16.21 13.83 6.26
N HIS A 151 16.38 14.45 7.43
CA HIS A 151 15.46 14.28 8.56
C HIS A 151 14.09 14.89 8.26
N LEU A 152 14.04 16.00 7.51
CA LEU A 152 12.77 16.63 7.09
C LEU A 152 11.95 15.70 6.21
N ARG A 153 12.57 15.01 5.24
CA ARG A 153 11.87 14.02 4.39
C ARG A 153 11.26 12.90 5.23
N SER A 154 12.05 12.31 6.14
CA SER A 154 11.57 11.25 7.04
C SER A 154 10.41 11.76 7.91
N THR A 155 10.52 12.99 8.41
CA THR A 155 9.49 13.63 9.24
C THR A 155 8.16 13.78 8.49
N ILE A 156 8.19 14.33 7.27
CA ILE A 156 6.98 14.53 6.47
C ILE A 156 6.36 13.19 6.07
N MET A 157 7.17 12.24 5.61
CA MET A 157 6.67 10.91 5.21
C MET A 157 6.10 10.12 6.38
N GLY A 158 6.78 10.13 7.53
CA GLY A 158 6.35 9.46 8.75
C GLY A 158 5.07 10.03 9.32
N ASP A 159 4.94 11.36 9.38
CA ASP A 159 3.71 12.00 9.87
C ASP A 159 2.52 11.73 8.92
N THR A 160 2.75 11.81 7.61
CA THR A 160 1.71 11.50 6.62
C THR A 160 1.23 10.05 6.75
N LEU A 161 2.17 9.11 6.90
CA LEU A 161 1.84 7.69 7.10
C LEU A 161 1.08 7.46 8.40
N ALA A 162 1.51 8.08 9.50
CA ALA A 162 0.84 7.98 10.80
C ALA A 162 -0.62 8.47 10.70
N ARG A 163 -0.86 9.62 10.06
CA ARG A 163 -2.21 10.15 9.85
C ARG A 163 -3.08 9.23 8.99
N MET A 164 -2.53 8.62 7.95
CA MET A 164 -3.27 7.66 7.11
C MET A 164 -3.68 6.40 7.88
N LEU A 165 -2.82 5.91 8.77
CA LEU A 165 -3.10 4.75 9.62
C LEU A 165 -4.13 5.10 10.70
N GLU A 166 -4.04 6.28 11.30
CA GLU A 166 -5.06 6.78 12.25
C GLU A 166 -6.42 6.97 11.58
N PHE A 167 -6.45 7.50 10.36
CA PHE A 167 -7.67 7.59 9.57
C PHE A 167 -8.28 6.21 9.32
N SER A 168 -7.47 5.16 9.30
CA SER A 168 -7.90 3.76 9.18
C SER A 168 -8.30 3.13 10.53
N ASN A 169 -8.57 3.96 11.55
CA ASN A 169 -8.89 3.57 12.93
C ASN A 169 -7.84 2.66 13.62
N MET A 170 -6.57 2.79 13.23
CA MET A 170 -5.48 2.11 13.93
C MET A 170 -4.95 2.98 15.08
N GLU A 171 -4.57 2.33 16.18
CA GLU A 171 -3.80 2.98 17.25
C GLU A 171 -2.34 3.14 16.79
N VAL A 172 -1.91 4.38 16.57
CA VAL A 172 -0.58 4.68 16.06
C VAL A 172 0.31 5.25 17.16
N LEU A 173 1.39 4.55 17.45
CA LEU A 173 2.45 5.03 18.34
C LEU A 173 3.54 5.70 17.51
N ARG A 174 3.58 7.04 17.56
CA ARG A 174 4.67 7.82 16.97
C ARG A 174 5.90 7.72 17.88
N ARG A 175 7.03 7.37 17.28
CA ARG A 175 8.33 7.35 17.94
C ARG A 175 9.28 8.24 17.15
N ASN A 176 10.10 8.97 17.91
CA ASN A 176 11.23 9.69 17.38
C ASN A 176 12.46 9.07 18.02
N HIS A 177 13.04 8.08 17.34
CA HIS A 177 14.25 7.42 17.83
C HIS A 177 15.46 8.31 17.57
N VAL A 178 15.63 9.29 18.43
CA VAL A 178 16.73 10.25 18.37
C VAL A 178 18.04 9.54 18.69
N VAL A 179 19.06 9.74 17.85
CA VAL A 179 20.40 9.19 18.07
C VAL A 179 21.23 10.24 18.79
N ILE A 180 21.92 9.83 19.85
CA ILE A 180 22.83 10.71 20.58
C ILE A 180 24.23 10.11 20.47
N GLY A 181 25.12 10.82 19.77
CA GLY A 181 26.54 10.46 19.65
C GLY A 181 27.32 10.74 20.93
N PHE A 182 26.87 10.21 22.07
CA PHE A 182 27.41 10.53 23.39
C PHE A 182 28.92 10.26 23.54
N GLY A 183 29.43 9.18 22.94
CA GLY A 183 30.80 8.73 23.18
C GLY A 183 31.87 9.79 22.90
N MET A 184 31.92 10.33 21.68
CA MET A 184 32.94 11.34 21.34
C MET A 184 32.66 12.71 21.95
N LEU A 185 31.38 13.04 22.19
CA LEU A 185 31.00 14.32 22.79
C LEU A 185 31.40 14.38 24.26
N ILE A 186 31.21 13.28 25.00
CA ILE A 186 31.61 13.17 26.41
C ILE A 186 33.12 13.28 26.54
N GLU A 187 33.88 12.60 25.68
CA GLU A 187 35.35 12.69 25.68
C GLU A 187 35.81 14.14 25.42
N TYR A 188 35.26 14.79 24.39
CA TYR A 188 35.56 16.18 24.09
C TYR A 188 35.27 17.13 25.28
N LEU A 189 34.16 16.91 25.99
CA LEU A 189 33.83 17.70 27.17
C LEU A 189 34.82 17.49 28.31
N PHE A 190 35.30 16.26 28.54
CA PHE A 190 36.33 15.98 29.56
C PHE A 190 37.70 16.56 29.19
N GLU A 191 38.07 16.58 27.91
CA GLU A 191 39.31 17.20 27.44
C GLU A 191 39.29 18.74 27.58
N GLN A 192 38.17 19.37 27.21
CA GLN A 192 38.06 20.84 27.21
C GLN A 192 37.72 21.42 28.59
N PHE A 193 37.00 20.68 29.43
CA PHE A 193 36.60 21.10 30.78
C PHE A 193 36.95 20.02 31.81
N PRO A 194 38.23 19.96 32.26
CA PRO A 194 38.66 19.00 33.28
C PRO A 194 37.92 19.16 34.61
N ASN A 195 37.47 20.38 34.90
CA ASN A 195 36.60 20.70 36.03
C ASN A 195 35.18 20.93 35.52
N TRP A 196 34.25 20.05 35.90
CA TRP A 196 32.85 20.10 35.46
C TRP A 196 32.08 21.35 35.94
N GLU A 197 32.57 22.04 36.97
CA GLU A 197 31.97 23.30 37.48
C GLU A 197 32.20 24.49 36.53
N ASP A 198 33.24 24.43 35.70
CA ASP A 198 33.56 25.45 34.68
C ASP A 198 32.75 25.24 33.39
N ALA A 199 32.15 24.05 33.20
CA ALA A 199 31.25 23.73 32.10
C ALA A 199 29.86 24.35 32.33
N ARG A 200 29.77 25.68 32.27
CA ARG A 200 28.50 26.43 32.29
C ARG A 200 27.79 26.42 30.92
N ASP A 201 26.57 26.97 30.89
CA ASP A 201 25.62 27.08 29.76
C ASP A 201 26.23 27.48 28.39
N GLN A 202 27.40 28.13 28.37
CA GLN A 202 28.14 28.49 27.16
C GLN A 202 28.78 27.31 26.42
N ALA A 203 29.13 26.21 27.09
CA ALA A 203 29.82 25.07 26.47
C ALA A 203 28.94 24.26 25.50
N ILE A 204 27.62 24.40 25.60
CA ILE A 204 26.62 23.60 24.85
C ILE A 204 25.97 24.41 23.71
N GLY A 205 26.20 25.74 23.68
CA GLY A 205 25.59 26.64 22.69
C GLY A 205 25.98 26.33 21.24
N ASP A 206 27.18 25.81 21.02
CA ASP A 206 27.80 25.64 19.69
C ASP A 206 27.85 24.16 19.23
N LEU A 207 26.82 23.37 19.51
CA LEU A 207 26.64 22.02 18.91
C LEU A 207 26.30 22.06 17.40
N GLN A 208 26.55 23.18 16.71
CA GLN A 208 26.17 23.45 15.33
C GLN A 208 27.29 24.07 14.47
N VAL A 209 28.50 23.51 14.53
CA VAL A 209 29.47 23.71 13.43
C VAL A 209 29.55 22.44 12.58
#